data_AF-A0A645FUC1-F1
#
_entry.id   AF-A0A645FUC1-F1
#
_cell.length_a   1.000
_cell.length_b   1.000
_cell.length_c   1.000
_cell.angle_alpha   90.00
_cell.angle_beta   90.00
_cell.angle_gamma   90.00
#
_symmetry.space_group_name_H-M   'P 1'
#
loop_
_entity.id
_entity.type
_entity.pdbx_description
1 polymer ?
#
loop_
_entity_poly.entity_id
_entity_poly.type
_entity_poly.pdbx_seq_one_letter_code
_entity_poly.pdbx_strand_id
1 'polypeptide(L)'
;MFQALLLAHGGISTWGANTFSMGVAGAFVAWGLFKVCRMLGVSEKIAVFLAAACGDWATYMVTAAQLAWAFPDPVGGIWLSFSKFLGVFSITQIPLAISEGLLSVVVYNALLRYSEQGLIQAWWKGGMTNGK
;
A
#
# COMPACT_ATOMS: atom_id res chain seq x y z
N MET A 1 11.75 -8.31 3.35
CA MET A 1 12.98 -8.92 3.90
C MET A 1 13.65 -8.03 4.96
N PHE A 2 14.08 -6.81 4.63
CA PHE A 2 14.73 -5.92 5.60
C PHE A 2 13.88 -5.61 6.85
N GLN A 3 12.56 -5.42 6.71
CA GLN A 3 11.67 -5.21 7.86
C GLN A 3 11.71 -6.37 8.87
N ALA A 4 11.72 -7.61 8.40
CA ALA A 4 11.77 -8.79 9.26
C ALA A 4 13.13 -8.97 9.94
N LEU A 5 14.23 -8.65 9.24
CA LEU A 5 15.60 -8.87 9.74
C LEU A 5 16.14 -7.72 10.59
N LEU A 6 15.83 -6.46 10.23
CA LEU A 6 16.45 -5.27 10.84
C LEU A 6 15.53 -4.56 11.83
N LEU A 7 14.22 -4.63 11.63
CA LEU A 7 13.25 -3.87 12.44
C LEU A 7 12.42 -4.76 13.36
N ALA A 8 12.67 -6.07 13.37
CA ALA A 8 11.83 -7.08 14.00
C ALA A 8 10.33 -6.88 13.68
N HIS A 9 10.04 -6.34 12.50
CA HIS A 9 8.71 -5.99 12.04
C HIS A 9 8.26 -7.05 11.03
N GLY A 10 7.51 -8.03 11.53
CA GLY A 10 7.17 -9.27 10.82
C GLY A 10 8.09 -10.43 11.19
N GLY A 11 7.85 -11.61 10.61
CA GLY A 11 8.64 -12.82 10.84
C GLY A 11 9.14 -13.45 9.53
N ILE A 12 10.23 -14.22 9.60
CA ILE A 12 10.76 -14.95 8.43
C ILE A 12 9.74 -16.00 7.96
N SER A 13 9.07 -16.68 8.88
CA SER A 13 8.00 -17.65 8.58
C SER A 13 6.74 -16.99 8.01
N THR A 14 6.46 -15.73 8.36
CA THR A 14 5.30 -14.97 7.85
C THR A 14 5.65 -14.10 6.63
N TRP A 15 6.90 -14.15 6.15
CA TRP A 15 7.38 -13.28 5.08
C TRP A 15 6.61 -13.47 3.78
N GLY A 16 6.25 -14.71 3.42
CA GLY A 16 5.46 -15.00 2.22
C GLY A 16 4.07 -14.38 2.30
N ALA A 17 3.38 -14.55 3.43
CA ALA A 17 2.05 -13.99 3.66
C ALA A 17 2.06 -12.45 3.61
N ASN A 18 3.05 -11.82 4.24
CA ASN A 18 3.22 -10.36 4.24
C ASN A 18 3.60 -9.82 2.85
N THR A 19 4.47 -10.52 2.13
CA THR A 19 4.84 -10.11 0.76
C THR A 19 3.65 -10.22 -0.17
N PHE A 20 2.79 -11.22 0.01
CA PHE A 20 1.56 -11.36 -0.76
C PHE A 20 0.57 -10.24 -0.44
N SER A 21 0.33 -9.92 0.84
CA SER A 21 -0.63 -8.87 1.20
C SER A 21 -0.15 -7.48 0.77
N MET A 22 1.04 -7.07 1.19
CA MET A 22 1.58 -5.72 0.97
C MET A 22 2.18 -5.54 -0.42
N GLY A 23 2.98 -6.50 -0.88
CA GLY A 23 3.74 -6.39 -2.12
C GLY A 23 2.96 -6.75 -3.37
N VAL A 24 1.94 -7.59 -3.25
CA VAL A 24 1.12 -8.05 -4.38
C VAL A 24 -0.28 -7.48 -4.28
N ALA A 25 -1.11 -7.96 -3.35
CA ALA A 25 -2.53 -7.62 -3.32
C ALA A 25 -2.78 -6.11 -3.20
N GLY A 26 -2.15 -5.44 -2.23
CA GLY A 26 -2.25 -3.98 -2.06
C GLY A 26 -1.81 -3.21 -3.31
N ALA A 27 -0.66 -3.58 -3.90
CA ALA A 27 -0.13 -2.95 -5.10
C ALA A 27 -1.05 -3.10 -6.32
N PHE A 28 -1.64 -4.29 -6.52
CA PHE A 28 -2.58 -4.54 -7.60
C PHE A 28 -3.89 -3.77 -7.42
N VAL A 29 -4.41 -3.69 -6.19
CA VAL A 29 -5.61 -2.88 -5.88
C VAL A 29 -5.33 -1.40 -6.10
N ALA A 30 -4.21 -0.88 -5.60
CA ALA A 30 -3.84 0.52 -5.80
C ALA A 30 -3.71 0.87 -7.29
N TRP A 31 -2.99 0.04 -8.06
CA TRP A 31 -2.81 0.23 -9.49
C TRP A 31 -4.13 0.16 -10.26
N GLY A 32 -4.96 -0.85 -9.98
CA GLY A 32 -6.26 -1.03 -10.62
C GLY A 32 -7.18 0.14 -10.33
N LEU A 33 -7.24 0.59 -9.08
CA LEU A 33 -8.07 1.70 -8.67
C LEU A 33 -7.59 3.03 -9.28
N PHE A 34 -6.27 3.25 -9.32
CA PHE A 34 -5.70 4.40 -10.02
C PHE A 34 -6.12 4.40 -11.50
N LYS A 35 -5.92 3.28 -12.21
CA LYS A 35 -6.32 3.13 -13.62
C LYS A 35 -7.81 3.43 -13.83
N VAL A 36 -8.68 2.84 -13.02
CA VAL A 36 -10.13 3.07 -13.09
C VAL A 36 -10.46 4.55 -12.84
N CYS A 37 -9.88 5.17 -11.82
CA CYS A 37 -10.09 6.60 -11.54
C CYS A 37 -9.66 7.48 -12.72
N ARG A 38 -8.52 7.17 -13.37
CA ARG A 38 -8.05 7.89 -14.56
C ARG A 38 -8.98 7.69 -15.75
N MET A 39 -9.52 6.49 -15.95
CA MET A 39 -10.52 6.22 -17.01
C MET A 39 -11.82 6.98 -16.78
N LEU A 40 -12.22 7.16 -15.53
CA LEU A 40 -13.42 7.93 -15.15
C LEU A 40 -13.21 9.45 -15.14
N GLY A 41 -12.03 9.95 -15.52
CA GLY A 41 -11.74 11.38 -15.55
C GLY A 41 -11.58 12.01 -14.16
N VAL A 42 -11.35 11.21 -13.13
CA VAL A 42 -11.10 11.71 -11.77
C VAL A 42 -9.77 12.46 -11.72
N SER A 43 -9.73 13.57 -10.97
CA SER A 43 -8.52 14.36 -10.80
C SER A 43 -7.37 13.51 -10.25
N GLU A 44 -6.15 13.79 -10.68
CA GLU A 44 -5.01 12.92 -10.41
C GLU A 44 -4.70 12.80 -8.92
N LYS A 45 -4.86 13.90 -8.19
CA LYS A 45 -4.69 13.94 -6.73
C LYS A 45 -5.70 13.02 -6.02
N ILE A 46 -6.96 13.04 -6.45
CA ILE A 46 -8.00 12.17 -5.87
C ILE A 46 -7.74 10.71 -6.27
N ALA A 47 -7.32 10.46 -7.52
CA ALA A 47 -6.95 9.12 -7.96
C ALA A 47 -5.80 8.53 -7.14
N VAL A 48 -4.76 9.32 -6.84
CA VAL A 48 -3.63 8.91 -5.99
C VAL A 48 -4.09 8.66 -4.55
N PHE A 49 -4.90 9.56 -3.97
CA PHE A 49 -5.45 9.38 -2.62
C PHE A 49 -6.22 8.07 -2.50
N LEU A 50 -7.16 7.83 -3.41
CA LEU A 50 -7.99 6.63 -3.41
C LEU A 50 -7.14 5.38 -3.63
N ALA A 51 -6.21 5.41 -4.58
CA ALA A 51 -5.32 4.29 -4.86
C ALA A 51 -4.50 3.89 -3.62
N ALA A 52 -3.88 4.85 -2.94
CA ALA A 52 -3.11 4.60 -1.73
C ALA A 52 -4.00 4.11 -0.59
N ALA A 53 -5.02 4.87 -0.21
CA ALA A 53 -5.87 4.52 0.93
C ALA A 53 -6.58 3.16 0.76
N CYS A 54 -7.11 2.86 -0.43
CA CYS A 54 -7.76 1.58 -0.68
C CYS A 54 -6.76 0.43 -0.87
N GLY A 55 -5.55 0.70 -1.39
CA GLY A 55 -4.47 -0.29 -1.48
C GLY A 55 -3.99 -0.72 -0.09
N ASP A 56 -3.79 0.25 0.81
CA ASP A 56 -3.42 0.00 2.20
C ASP A 56 -4.53 -0.77 2.91
N TRP A 57 -5.78 -0.34 2.75
CA TRP A 57 -6.92 -1.06 3.32
C TRP A 57 -7.05 -2.51 2.81
N ALA A 58 -6.86 -2.73 1.50
CA ALA A 58 -6.89 -4.07 0.92
C ALA A 58 -5.81 -4.99 1.46
N THR A 59 -4.61 -4.46 1.74
CA THR A 59 -3.54 -5.19 2.41
C THR A 59 -4.00 -5.75 3.74
N TYR A 60 -4.67 -4.93 4.55
CA TYR A 60 -5.19 -5.36 5.85
C TYR A 60 -6.37 -6.32 5.75
N MET A 61 -7.22 -6.18 4.72
CA MET A 61 -8.26 -7.17 4.43
C MET A 61 -7.66 -8.54 4.10
N VAL A 62 -6.62 -8.59 3.26
CA VAL A 62 -5.92 -9.85 2.93
C VAL A 62 -5.26 -10.44 4.17
N THR A 63 -4.65 -9.61 5.01
CA THR A 63 -4.02 -10.05 6.26
C THR A 63 -5.06 -10.62 7.23
N ALA A 64 -6.21 -9.96 7.39
CA ALA A 64 -7.33 -10.47 8.18
C ALA A 64 -7.86 -11.81 7.64
N ALA A 65 -7.92 -11.97 6.30
CA ALA A 65 -8.32 -13.23 5.67
C ALA A 65 -7.31 -14.36 5.93
N GLN A 66 -6.01 -14.08 5.80
CA GLN A 66 -4.95 -15.04 6.12
C GLN A 66 -5.02 -15.51 7.59
N LEU A 67 -5.24 -14.58 8.53
CA LEU A 67 -5.40 -14.90 9.94
C LEU A 67 -6.69 -15.67 10.22
N ALA A 68 -7.80 -15.30 9.58
CA ALA A 68 -9.07 -16.00 9.73
C ALA A 68 -9.01 -17.45 9.23
N TRP A 69 -8.27 -17.68 8.14
CA TRP A 69 -8.01 -19.02 7.63
C TRP A 69 -7.11 -19.82 8.58
N ALA A 70 -6.07 -19.19 9.15
CA ALA A 70 -5.15 -19.84 10.08
C ALA A 70 -5.78 -20.14 11.45
N PHE A 71 -6.70 -19.29 11.91
CA PHE A 71 -7.35 -19.39 13.22
C PHE A 71 -8.88 -19.27 13.10
N PRO A 72 -9.58 -20.31 12.62
CA PRO A 72 -11.03 -20.31 12.53
C PRO A 72 -11.68 -20.29 13.93
N ASP A 73 -12.77 -19.53 14.08
CA ASP A 73 -13.52 -19.47 15.33
C ASP A 73 -14.24 -20.81 15.59
N PRO A 74 -14.26 -21.31 16.83
CA PRO A 74 -14.85 -22.61 17.15
C PRO A 74 -16.37 -22.69 16.89
N VAL A 75 -17.08 -21.57 16.88
CA VAL A 75 -18.53 -21.52 16.65
C VAL A 75 -18.83 -20.97 15.25
N GLY A 76 -18.21 -19.83 14.90
CA GLY A 76 -18.51 -19.10 13.67
C GLY A 76 -17.53 -19.31 12.52
N GLY A 77 -16.55 -20.20 12.67
CA GLY A 77 -15.58 -20.55 11.63
C GLY A 77 -14.77 -19.36 11.11
N ILE A 78 -14.38 -19.45 9.84
CA ILE A 78 -13.52 -18.45 9.18
C ILE A 78 -14.22 -17.08 9.09
N TRP A 79 -15.52 -17.04 8.81
CA TRP A 79 -16.26 -15.78 8.65
C TRP A 79 -16.33 -14.94 9.92
N LEU A 80 -16.51 -15.60 11.07
CA LEU A 80 -16.51 -14.90 12.35
C LEU A 80 -15.10 -14.45 12.75
N SER A 81 -14.07 -15.28 12.52
CA SER A 81 -12.68 -14.86 12.71
C SER A 81 -12.29 -13.68 11.83
N PHE A 82 -12.68 -13.70 10.56
CA PHE A 82 -12.42 -12.60 9.63
C PHE A 82 -13.03 -11.29 10.13
N SER A 83 -14.30 -11.33 10.52
CA SER A 83 -14.98 -10.16 11.08
C SER A 83 -14.30 -9.64 12.36
N LYS A 84 -13.83 -10.54 13.23
CA LYS A 84 -13.07 -10.16 14.44
C LYS A 84 -11.75 -9.48 14.10
N PHE A 85 -10.92 -10.11 13.26
CA PHE A 85 -9.60 -9.56 12.89
C PHE A 85 -9.75 -8.24 12.13
N LEU A 86 -10.64 -8.19 11.14
CA LEU A 86 -10.89 -6.97 10.37
C LEU A 86 -11.45 -5.86 11.27
N GLY A 87 -12.35 -6.19 12.20
CA GLY A 87 -12.89 -5.22 13.17
C GLY A 87 -11.81 -4.62 14.07
N VAL A 88 -10.92 -5.45 14.62
CA VAL A 88 -9.80 -4.96 15.44
C VAL A 88 -8.83 -4.11 14.61
N PHE A 89 -8.48 -4.56 13.40
CA PHE A 89 -7.59 -3.81 12.52
C PHE A 89 -8.21 -2.50 12.06
N SER A 90 -9.52 -2.43 11.81
CA SER A 90 -10.18 -1.22 11.31
C SER A 90 -9.91 0.03 12.17
N ILE A 91 -9.83 -0.15 13.49
CA ILE A 91 -9.64 0.96 14.43
C ILE A 91 -8.33 1.72 14.18
N THR A 92 -7.26 1.00 13.84
CA THR A 92 -5.94 1.60 13.60
C THR A 92 -5.65 1.78 12.11
N GLN A 93 -6.10 0.84 11.28
CA GLN A 93 -5.72 0.77 9.88
C GLN A 93 -6.55 1.70 8.98
N ILE A 94 -7.79 2.04 9.34
CA ILE A 94 -8.53 3.07 8.61
C ILE A 94 -7.89 4.46 8.81
N PRO A 95 -7.57 4.91 10.04
CA PRO A 95 -6.85 6.17 10.23
C PRO A 95 -5.48 6.20 9.53
N LEU A 96 -4.73 5.09 9.57
CA LEU A 96 -3.44 4.99 8.89
C LEU A 96 -3.60 5.09 7.38
N ALA A 97 -4.50 4.33 6.76
CA ALA A 97 -4.73 4.35 5.32
C ALA A 97 -5.17 5.73 4.81
N ILE A 98 -5.99 6.47 5.58
CA ILE A 98 -6.35 7.86 5.24
C ILE A 98 -5.11 8.76 5.31
N SER A 99 -4.29 8.60 6.36
CA SER A 99 -3.07 9.40 6.55
C SER A 99 -2.04 9.12 5.45
N GLU A 100 -1.82 7.86 5.08
CA GLU A 100 -0.94 7.42 4.00
C GLU A 100 -1.46 7.87 2.63
N GLY A 101 -2.79 7.84 2.43
CA GLY A 101 -3.43 8.40 1.25
C GLY A 101 -3.14 9.90 1.08
N LEU A 102 -3.28 10.68 2.14
CA LEU A 102 -2.96 12.12 2.12
C LEU A 102 -1.47 12.37 1.89
N LEU A 103 -0.61 11.62 2.59
CA LEU A 103 0.84 11.69 2.43
C LEU A 103 1.25 11.39 0.98
N SER A 104 0.64 10.38 0.36
CA SER A 104 0.89 10.00 -1.03
C SER A 104 0.54 11.13 -2.01
N VAL A 105 -0.54 11.86 -1.77
CA VAL A 105 -0.88 13.04 -2.58
C VAL A 105 0.16 14.16 -2.42
N VAL A 106 0.66 14.39 -1.21
CA VAL A 106 1.71 15.39 -0.96
C VAL A 106 2.99 15.01 -1.69
N VAL A 107 3.43 13.76 -1.58
CA VAL A 107 4.61 13.23 -2.28
C VAL A 107 4.43 13.33 -3.79
N TYR A 108 3.28 12.92 -4.31
CA TYR A 108 2.97 13.00 -5.74
C TYR A 108 3.04 14.44 -6.27
N ASN A 109 2.46 15.41 -5.55
CA ASN A 109 2.54 16.82 -5.94
C ASN A 109 3.99 17.35 -5.90
N ALA A 110 4.78 16.93 -4.91
CA ALA A 110 6.19 17.30 -4.85
C ALA A 110 6.97 16.74 -6.05
N LEU A 111 6.74 15.48 -6.42
CA LEU A 111 7.37 14.85 -7.58
C LEU A 111 7.04 15.58 -8.89
N LEU A 112 5.77 15.96 -9.09
CA LEU A 112 5.37 16.74 -10.27
C LEU A 112 6.13 18.08 -10.33
N ARG A 113 6.20 18.80 -9.20
CA ARG A 113 6.91 20.08 -9.13
C ARG A 113 8.40 19.95 -9.45
N TYR A 114 9.07 18.90 -8.95
CA TYR A 114 10.49 18.67 -9.26
C TYR A 114 10.74 18.21 -10.70
N SER A 115 9.79 17.46 -11.28
CA SER A 115 9.84 17.07 -12.69
C SER A 115 9.78 18.29 -13.60
N GLU A 116 8.89 19.25 -13.30
CA GLU A 116 8.78 20.51 -14.05
C GLU A 116 10.03 21.39 -13.92
N GLN A 117 10.75 21.31 -12.80
CA GLN A 117 12.03 22.02 -12.60
C GLN A 117 13.22 21.38 -13.34
N GLY A 118 12.99 20.28 -14.09
CA GLY A 118 14.03 19.62 -14.89
C GLY A 118 15.09 18.91 -14.06
N LEU A 119 14.92 18.80 -12.73
CA LEU A 119 15.94 18.27 -11.81
C LEU A 119 16.20 16.76 -12.04
N ILE A 120 15.15 16.02 -12.42
CA ILE A 120 15.26 14.61 -12.84
C ILE A 120 16.07 14.50 -14.14
N GLN A 121 15.85 15.40 -15.10
CA GLN A 121 16.56 15.41 -16.38
C GLN A 121 18.02 15.87 -16.21
N ALA A 122 18.27 16.82 -15.31
CA ALA A 122 19.60 17.28 -14.94
C ALA A 122 20.40 16.19 -14.21
N TRP A 123 19.79 15.42 -13.31
CA TRP A 123 20.44 14.29 -12.65
C TRP A 123 20.73 13.15 -13.63
N TRP A 124 19.76 12.81 -14.50
CA TRP A 124 19.93 11.79 -15.53
C TRP A 124 21.03 12.15 -16.55
N LYS A 125 21.10 13.41 -17.00
CA LYS A 125 22.17 13.88 -17.88
C LYS A 125 23.51 14.03 -17.16
N GLY A 126 23.51 14.55 -15.93
CA GLY A 126 24.72 14.72 -15.11
C GLY A 126 25.40 13.41 -14.71
N GLY A 127 24.62 12.35 -14.50
CA GLY A 127 25.12 10.99 -14.28
C GLY A 127 25.76 10.36 -15.52
N MET A 128 25.27 10.68 -16.72
CA MET A 128 25.86 10.22 -17.98
C MET A 128 27.12 11.00 -18.41
N THR A 129 27.31 12.24 -17.92
CA THR A 129 28.50 13.05 -18.27
C THR A 129 29.72 12.78 -17.39
N ASN A 130 29.55 12.15 -16.22
CA ASN A 130 30.66 11.83 -15.29
C ASN A 130 31.28 10.44 -15.51
N GLY A 131 30.94 9.76 -16.61
CA GLY A 131 31.50 8.46 -17.00
C GLY A 131 32.60 8.53 -18.08
N LYS A 132 33.32 9.64 -18.17
CA LYS A 132 34.55 9.72 -18.99
C LYS A 132 35.77 9.44 -18.14
#